data_AF-A0A1C0TY65-F1
#
_entry.id   AF-A0A1C0TY65-F1
#
_cell.length_a   1.000
_cell.length_b   1.000
_cell.length_c   1.000
_cell.angle_alpha   90.00
_cell.angle_beta   90.00
_cell.angle_gamma   90.00
#
_symmetry.space_group_name_H-M   'P 1'
#
loop_
_entity.id
_entity.type
_entity.pdbx_description
1 polymer ?
#
loop_
_entity_poly.entity_id
_entity_poly.type
_entity_poly.pdbx_seq_one_letter_code
_entity_poly.pdbx_strand_id
1 'polypeptide(L)'
;MSRLVREMQTFSRQAGGSHKTCHDRIRIARRLGEFLLKLNIQVKSLNYLKTKHIESYIHARLSQGIAKRTLQNEMSALRHIFLLAGRTKLSTSPRLSNQALGLSGASRAGTKQAIPDVLFQAVYQKAAKYDAGLAVTLQLTRLMGLRSQEAVQCCASLKSWQKQLNQPEPKLHVVFGTKGGRPRQTRVLNVDAVKKAVDKAIEIAEQRGGRLIDKPDLKRAMNYWRAHTAHLGLTGCYAPHSLRYAWAQDALRFYQESDFTRQEARALVSMDLGHGDGRGRYVERVYSQKED
;
A
#
# COMPACT_ATOMS: atom_id res chain seq x y z
N MET A 1 18.00 13.79 22.19
CA MET A 1 17.64 12.40 21.80
C MET A 1 18.44 11.42 22.66
N SER A 2 17.79 10.49 23.36
CA SER A 2 18.47 9.59 24.32
C SER A 2 19.43 8.61 23.62
N ARG A 3 20.44 8.13 24.35
CA ARG A 3 21.41 7.13 23.84
C ARG A 3 20.72 5.85 23.35
N LEU A 4 19.73 5.35 24.09
CA LEU A 4 18.90 4.21 23.68
C LEU A 4 18.29 4.41 22.28
N VAL A 5 17.68 5.56 22.02
CA VAL A 5 17.03 5.84 20.72
C VAL A 5 18.07 5.87 19.60
N ARG A 6 19.28 6.39 19.85
CA ARG A 6 20.36 6.36 18.87
C ARG A 6 20.81 4.93 18.56
N GLU A 7 21.02 4.10 19.58
CA GLU A 7 21.37 2.68 19.42
C GLU A 7 20.31 1.94 18.58
N MET A 8 19.03 2.10 18.92
CA MET A 8 17.93 1.48 18.17
C MET A 8 17.83 1.96 16.72
N GLN A 9 18.13 3.24 16.45
CA GLN A 9 18.16 3.78 15.09
C GLN A 9 19.31 3.19 14.27
N THR A 10 20.48 2.98 14.87
CA THR A 10 21.61 2.31 14.23
C THR A 10 21.24 0.89 13.81
N PHE A 11 20.69 0.09 14.73
CA PHE A 11 20.23 -1.27 14.40
C PHE A 11 19.05 -1.28 13.40
N SER A 12 18.19 -0.26 13.43
CA SER A 12 17.10 -0.11 12.44
C SER A 12 17.61 0.08 11.01
N ARG A 13 18.77 0.76 10.85
CA ARG A 13 19.44 0.94 9.56
C ARG A 13 20.19 -0.33 9.12
N GLN A 14 20.94 -0.94 10.05
CA GLN A 14 21.66 -2.21 9.80
C GLN A 14 20.73 -3.36 9.40
N ALA A 15 19.49 -3.35 9.90
CA ALA A 15 18.44 -4.31 9.51
C ALA A 15 18.08 -4.33 8.02
N GLY A 16 18.54 -3.38 7.22
CA GLY A 16 18.33 -3.36 5.76
C GLY A 16 16.86 -3.28 5.33
N GLY A 17 16.57 -3.63 4.08
CA GLY A 17 15.24 -3.51 3.49
C GLY A 17 14.92 -2.10 2.97
N SER A 18 13.70 -1.91 2.46
CA SER A 18 13.33 -0.67 1.77
C SER A 18 13.49 0.58 2.65
N HIS A 19 13.72 1.74 2.03
CA HIS A 19 13.77 3.03 2.74
C HIS A 19 12.57 3.24 3.66
N LYS A 20 11.36 2.86 3.21
CA LYS A 20 10.14 2.93 4.01
C LYS A 20 10.21 2.03 5.24
N THR A 21 10.64 0.79 5.09
CA THR A 21 10.78 -0.16 6.21
C THR A 21 11.76 0.36 7.26
N CYS A 22 12.93 0.84 6.82
CA CYS A 22 13.94 1.43 7.71
C CYS A 22 13.38 2.64 8.47
N HIS A 23 12.75 3.57 7.75
CA HIS A 23 12.14 4.76 8.33
C HIS A 23 11.00 4.43 9.32
N ASP A 24 10.16 3.44 9.02
CA ASP A 24 9.08 3.00 9.91
C ASP A 24 9.66 2.41 11.22
N ARG A 25 10.73 1.59 11.15
CA ARG A 25 11.44 1.09 12.34
C ARG A 25 12.05 2.21 13.18
N ILE A 26 12.67 3.21 12.54
CA ILE A 26 13.21 4.40 13.22
C ILE A 26 12.12 5.15 13.99
N ARG A 27 10.93 5.32 13.38
CA ARG A 27 9.79 5.96 14.06
C ARG A 27 9.31 5.16 15.27
N ILE A 28 9.25 3.84 15.15
CA ILE A 28 8.88 2.95 16.25
C ILE A 28 9.90 3.06 17.40
N ALA A 29 11.20 3.07 17.09
CA ALA A 29 12.26 3.25 18.08
C ALA A 29 12.15 4.58 18.83
N ARG A 30 11.90 5.69 18.10
CA ARG A 30 11.67 7.01 18.71
C ARG A 30 10.46 7.00 19.63
N ARG A 31 9.34 6.43 19.17
CA ARG A 31 8.11 6.36 19.95
C ARG A 31 8.28 5.58 21.25
N LEU A 32 9.00 4.45 21.23
CA LEU A 32 9.34 3.73 22.45
C LEU A 32 10.20 4.59 23.39
N GLY A 33 11.21 5.27 22.87
CA GLY A 33 12.06 6.16 23.68
C GLY A 33 11.28 7.31 24.32
N GLU A 34 10.41 7.97 23.55
CA GLU A 34 9.51 9.03 24.04
C GLU A 34 8.56 8.51 25.12
N PHE A 35 8.01 7.31 24.95
CA PHE A 35 7.17 6.67 25.95
C PHE A 35 7.92 6.42 27.27
N LEU A 36 9.15 5.88 27.21
CA LEU A 36 9.94 5.64 28.42
C LEU A 36 10.28 6.94 29.14
N LEU A 37 10.63 8.00 28.40
CA LEU A 37 10.90 9.32 28.97
C LEU A 37 9.67 9.90 29.65
N LYS A 38 8.47 9.78 29.05
CA LYS A 38 7.21 10.25 29.65
C LYS A 38 6.89 9.57 30.99
N LEU A 39 7.34 8.33 31.19
CA LEU A 39 7.19 7.60 32.46
C LEU A 39 8.38 7.81 33.41
N ASN A 40 9.29 8.75 33.11
CA ASN A 40 10.53 8.97 33.84
C ASN A 40 11.42 7.70 33.96
N ILE A 41 11.32 6.79 32.99
CA ILE A 41 12.10 5.55 32.94
C ILE A 41 13.40 5.83 32.20
N GLN A 42 14.51 5.89 32.94
CA GLN A 42 15.83 6.20 32.39
C GLN A 42 16.59 4.95 31.93
N VAL A 43 16.32 4.50 30.70
CA VAL A 43 17.09 3.42 30.06
C VAL A 43 18.20 4.03 29.20
N LYS A 44 19.45 3.90 29.65
CA LYS A 44 20.63 4.49 28.96
C LYS A 44 21.06 3.73 27.71
N SER A 45 20.75 2.43 27.60
CA SER A 45 21.16 1.56 26.48
C SER A 45 20.19 0.39 26.30
N LEU A 46 20.16 -0.20 25.10
CA LEU A 46 19.38 -1.40 24.78
C LEU A 46 19.66 -2.57 25.73
N ASN A 47 20.87 -2.66 26.29
CA ASN A 47 21.24 -3.70 27.25
C ASN A 47 20.42 -3.64 28.55
N TYR A 48 19.96 -2.45 28.93
CA TYR A 48 19.15 -2.22 30.14
C TYR A 48 17.64 -2.24 29.86
N LEU A 49 17.23 -2.43 28.60
CA LEU A 49 15.82 -2.53 28.24
C LEU A 49 15.27 -3.89 28.69
N LYS A 50 14.25 -3.88 29.55
CA LYS A 50 13.63 -5.08 30.13
C LYS A 50 12.30 -5.39 29.44
N THR A 51 11.88 -6.65 29.49
CA THR A 51 10.58 -7.13 28.99
C THR A 51 9.41 -6.25 29.44
N LYS A 52 9.37 -5.89 30.74
CA LYS A 52 8.33 -5.03 31.33
C LYS A 52 8.19 -3.65 30.68
N HIS A 53 9.28 -3.09 30.14
CA HIS A 53 9.24 -1.81 29.44
C HIS A 53 8.48 -1.93 28.10
N ILE A 54 8.65 -3.07 27.42
CA ILE A 54 7.98 -3.34 26.14
C ILE A 54 6.51 -3.70 26.36
N GLU A 55 6.21 -4.51 27.38
CA GLU A 55 4.83 -4.81 27.78
C GLU A 55 4.07 -3.53 28.12
N SER A 56 4.64 -2.68 28.97
CA SER A 56 4.04 -1.39 29.34
C SER A 56 3.83 -0.48 28.11
N TYR A 57 4.81 -0.42 27.20
CA TYR A 57 4.67 0.31 25.93
C TYR A 57 3.50 -0.22 25.09
N ILE A 58 3.39 -1.54 24.90
CA ILE A 58 2.32 -2.12 24.07
C ILE A 58 0.95 -1.95 24.73
N HIS A 59 0.84 -2.12 26.05
CA HIS A 59 -0.41 -1.87 26.78
C HIS A 59 -0.84 -0.41 26.69
N ALA A 60 0.09 0.54 26.82
CA ALA A 60 -0.21 1.95 26.62
C ALA A 60 -0.69 2.23 25.20
N ARG A 61 -0.08 1.61 24.18
CA ARG A 61 -0.52 1.75 22.78
C ARG A 61 -1.91 1.13 22.55
N LEU A 62 -2.23 0.01 23.20
CA LEU A 62 -3.58 -0.57 23.19
C LEU A 62 -4.60 0.38 23.84
N SER A 63 -4.28 0.97 24.99
CA SER A 63 -5.17 1.94 25.67
C SER A 63 -5.43 3.20 24.84
N GLN A 64 -4.52 3.55 23.93
CA GLN A 64 -4.69 4.64 22.95
C GLN A 64 -5.60 4.25 21.76
N GLY A 65 -6.19 3.05 21.77
CA GLY A 65 -7.05 2.56 20.68
C GLY A 65 -6.28 2.17 19.42
N ILE A 66 -4.96 1.96 19.48
CA ILE A 66 -4.18 1.59 18.30
C ILE A 66 -4.50 0.16 17.88
N ALA A 67 -4.85 0.00 16.60
CA ALA A 67 -5.23 -1.29 16.04
C ALA A 67 -4.15 -2.38 16.27
N LYS A 68 -4.60 -3.58 16.68
CA LYS A 68 -3.73 -4.74 16.96
C LYS A 68 -2.75 -5.04 15.82
N ARG A 69 -3.19 -4.92 14.55
CA ARG A 69 -2.32 -5.16 13.38
C ARG A 69 -1.14 -4.18 13.32
N THR A 70 -1.36 -2.93 13.68
CA THR A 70 -0.30 -1.92 13.77
C THR A 70 0.70 -2.33 14.84
N LEU A 71 0.22 -2.72 16.03
CA LEU A 71 1.09 -3.14 17.14
C LEU A 71 1.86 -4.43 16.84
N GLN A 72 1.27 -5.37 16.09
CA GLN A 72 2.00 -6.53 15.58
C GLN A 72 3.18 -6.11 14.69
N ASN A 73 3.01 -5.10 13.81
CA ASN A 73 4.10 -4.57 13.00
C ASN A 73 5.16 -3.87 13.86
N GLU A 74 4.74 -3.13 14.89
CA GLU A 74 5.67 -2.52 15.85
C GLU A 74 6.49 -3.58 16.58
N MET A 75 5.83 -4.65 17.05
CA MET A 75 6.52 -5.76 17.70
C MET A 75 7.45 -6.52 16.76
N SER A 76 7.07 -6.74 15.50
CA SER A 76 7.98 -7.31 14.50
C SER A 76 9.22 -6.45 14.30
N ALA A 77 9.06 -5.12 14.23
CA ALA A 77 10.18 -4.18 14.15
C ALA A 77 11.08 -4.22 15.38
N LEU A 78 10.49 -4.18 16.58
CA LEU A 78 11.22 -4.19 17.84
C LEU A 78 11.99 -5.49 18.04
N ARG A 79 11.37 -6.66 17.81
CA ARG A 79 12.05 -7.96 17.89
C ARG A 79 13.24 -8.03 16.93
N HIS A 80 13.09 -7.51 15.71
CA HIS A 80 14.20 -7.47 14.75
C HIS A 80 15.35 -6.55 15.22
N ILE A 81 15.04 -5.39 15.81
CA ILE A 81 16.06 -4.51 16.42
C ILE A 81 16.77 -5.23 17.57
N PHE A 82 16.02 -5.91 18.44
CA PHE A 82 16.59 -6.64 19.57
C PHE A 82 17.49 -7.79 19.13
N LEU A 83 17.08 -8.53 18.09
CA LEU A 83 17.89 -9.61 17.52
C LEU A 83 19.25 -9.09 17.03
N LEU A 84 19.26 -8.01 16.23
CA LEU A 84 20.51 -7.42 15.72
C LEU A 84 21.37 -6.80 16.81
N ALA A 85 20.75 -6.32 17.89
CA ALA A 85 21.47 -5.81 19.06
C ALA A 85 22.02 -6.93 19.98
N GLY A 86 21.93 -8.21 19.57
CA GLY A 86 22.36 -9.34 20.39
C GLY A 86 21.45 -9.62 21.61
N ARG A 87 20.29 -8.94 21.69
CA ARG A 87 19.31 -9.09 22.78
C ARG A 87 18.36 -10.26 22.49
N THR A 88 18.89 -11.44 22.15
CA THR A 88 18.10 -12.61 21.73
C THR A 88 17.06 -13.01 22.76
N LYS A 89 17.43 -13.07 24.05
CA LYS A 89 16.49 -13.37 25.15
C LYS A 89 15.29 -12.41 25.21
N LEU A 90 15.48 -11.15 24.84
CA LEU A 90 14.40 -10.16 24.77
C LEU A 90 13.58 -10.36 23.49
N SER A 91 14.24 -10.58 22.34
CA SER A 91 13.58 -10.79 21.04
C SER A 91 12.65 -12.01 21.03
N THR A 92 13.08 -13.12 21.64
CA THR A 92 12.35 -14.39 21.67
C THR A 92 11.54 -14.61 22.95
N SER A 93 11.43 -13.59 23.81
CA SER A 93 10.72 -13.71 25.09
C SER A 93 9.25 -14.13 24.86
N PRO A 94 8.77 -15.22 25.49
CA PRO A 94 7.37 -15.65 25.38
C PRO A 94 6.38 -14.58 25.83
N ARG A 95 6.78 -13.77 26.82
CA ARG A 95 6.04 -12.60 27.33
C ARG A 95 5.85 -11.50 26.27
N LEU A 96 6.75 -11.44 25.30
CA LEU A 96 6.66 -10.51 24.17
C LEU A 96 6.08 -11.18 22.93
N SER A 97 5.44 -12.34 23.03
CA SER A 97 4.66 -12.91 21.93
C SER A 97 3.41 -12.07 21.64
N ASN A 98 2.88 -12.13 20.43
CA ASN A 98 1.65 -11.40 20.10
C ASN A 98 0.47 -11.86 20.97
N GLN A 99 0.43 -13.15 21.35
CA GLN A 99 -0.60 -13.70 22.21
C GLN A 99 -0.51 -13.16 23.63
N ALA A 100 0.68 -13.21 24.25
CA ALA A 100 0.90 -12.69 25.61
C ALA A 100 0.61 -11.19 25.73
N LEU A 101 0.82 -10.43 24.64
CA LEU A 101 0.56 -9.00 24.58
C LEU A 101 -0.90 -8.64 24.19
N GLY A 102 -1.81 -9.62 24.09
CA GLY A 102 -3.21 -9.37 23.70
C GLY A 102 -3.40 -8.93 22.24
N LEU A 103 -2.38 -9.13 21.39
CA LEU A 103 -2.37 -8.73 19.98
C LEU A 103 -2.92 -9.80 19.02
N SER A 104 -3.42 -10.92 19.55
CA SER A 104 -4.09 -11.97 18.77
C SER A 104 -5.44 -11.52 18.20
N GLY A 105 -5.90 -12.22 17.14
CA GLY A 105 -7.20 -11.98 16.50
C GLY A 105 -7.24 -10.79 15.54
N ALA A 106 -6.10 -10.20 15.18
CA ALA A 106 -6.08 -9.11 14.19
C ALA A 106 -6.47 -9.64 12.80
N SER A 107 -7.50 -9.03 12.19
CA SER A 107 -7.91 -9.39 10.84
C SER A 107 -6.85 -8.99 9.81
N ARG A 108 -6.68 -9.85 8.80
CA ARG A 108 -5.92 -9.55 7.58
C ARG A 108 -6.82 -9.04 6.46
N ALA A 109 -8.13 -8.96 6.69
CA ALA A 109 -9.06 -8.27 5.82
C ALA A 109 -8.59 -6.82 5.61
N GLY A 110 -8.69 -6.33 4.38
CA GLY A 110 -8.55 -4.90 4.13
C GLY A 110 -9.70 -4.13 4.78
N THR A 111 -9.56 -2.81 4.89
CA THR A 111 -10.66 -1.90 5.30
C THR A 111 -11.21 -1.13 4.09
N LYS A 112 -11.07 -1.70 2.90
CA LYS A 112 -11.43 -1.08 1.63
C LYS A 112 -12.39 -2.00 0.91
N GLN A 113 -13.25 -1.41 0.10
CA GLN A 113 -14.23 -2.11 -0.72
C GLN A 113 -14.04 -1.70 -2.18
N ALA A 114 -14.58 -2.51 -3.10
CA ALA A 114 -14.70 -2.10 -4.50
C ALA A 114 -15.64 -0.90 -4.57
N ILE A 115 -15.18 0.20 -5.15
CA ILE A 115 -16.01 1.38 -5.35
C ILE A 115 -17.14 1.06 -6.34
N PRO A 116 -18.41 1.35 -6.00
CA PRO A 116 -19.52 1.22 -6.94
C PRO A 116 -19.34 2.13 -8.16
N ASP A 117 -19.80 1.68 -9.33
CA ASP A 117 -19.61 2.44 -10.57
C ASP A 117 -20.30 3.82 -10.52
N VAL A 118 -21.48 3.93 -9.90
CA VAL A 118 -22.17 5.22 -9.71
C VAL A 118 -21.31 6.21 -8.90
N LEU A 119 -20.69 5.74 -7.82
CA LEU A 119 -19.80 6.57 -7.00
C LEU A 119 -18.53 6.94 -7.78
N PHE A 120 -17.95 5.99 -8.52
CA PHE A 120 -16.80 6.28 -9.37
C PHE A 120 -17.12 7.33 -10.44
N GLN A 121 -18.26 7.22 -11.12
CA GLN A 121 -18.68 8.21 -12.12
C GLN A 121 -18.86 9.60 -11.51
N ALA A 122 -19.51 9.70 -10.34
CA ALA A 122 -19.63 10.99 -9.65
C ALA A 122 -18.26 11.60 -9.31
N VAL A 123 -17.32 10.79 -8.82
CA VAL A 123 -15.93 11.23 -8.53
C VAL A 123 -15.20 11.64 -9.82
N TYR A 124 -15.33 10.86 -10.89
CA TYR A 124 -14.70 11.14 -12.18
C TYR A 124 -15.20 12.45 -12.78
N GLN A 125 -16.51 12.71 -12.74
CA GLN A 125 -17.09 13.96 -13.25
C GLN A 125 -16.61 15.18 -12.47
N LYS A 126 -16.51 15.08 -11.13
CA LYS A 126 -15.91 16.14 -10.31
C LYS A 126 -14.44 16.35 -10.66
N ALA A 127 -13.68 15.27 -10.82
CA ALA A 127 -12.27 15.33 -11.20
C ALA A 127 -12.08 15.98 -12.58
N ALA A 128 -12.92 15.65 -13.56
CA ALA A 128 -12.84 16.16 -14.92
C ALA A 128 -13.03 17.68 -14.98
N LYS A 129 -13.93 18.22 -14.14
CA LYS A 129 -14.13 19.67 -13.99
C LYS A 129 -13.00 20.36 -13.23
N TYR A 130 -12.32 19.64 -12.33
CA TYR A 130 -11.29 20.20 -11.46
C TYR A 130 -9.88 20.17 -12.08
N ASP A 131 -9.46 18.99 -12.56
CA ASP A 131 -8.14 18.77 -13.16
C ASP A 131 -8.20 17.55 -14.10
N ALA A 132 -8.08 17.80 -15.40
CA ALA A 132 -8.10 16.76 -16.43
C ALA A 132 -7.05 15.65 -16.22
N GLY A 133 -5.86 16.01 -15.73
CA GLY A 133 -4.78 15.06 -15.45
C GLY A 133 -5.08 14.18 -14.24
N LEU A 134 -5.71 14.73 -13.20
CA LEU A 134 -6.22 13.94 -12.08
C LEU A 134 -7.34 12.98 -12.53
N ALA A 135 -8.26 13.47 -13.36
CA ALA A 135 -9.37 12.68 -13.88
C ALA A 135 -8.91 11.48 -14.71
N VAL A 136 -8.00 11.69 -15.67
CA VAL A 136 -7.46 10.58 -16.48
C VAL A 136 -6.60 9.62 -15.65
N THR A 137 -5.89 10.12 -14.63
CA THR A 137 -5.14 9.26 -13.69
C THR A 137 -6.10 8.37 -12.88
N LEU A 138 -7.24 8.89 -12.43
CA LEU A 138 -8.30 8.10 -11.77
C LEU A 138 -8.88 7.04 -12.71
N GLN A 139 -9.15 7.41 -13.95
CA GLN A 139 -9.67 6.51 -14.98
C GLN A 139 -8.71 5.35 -15.26
N LEU A 140 -7.42 5.63 -15.51
CA LEU A 140 -6.40 4.59 -15.68
C LEU A 140 -6.27 3.70 -14.44
N THR A 141 -6.39 4.28 -13.23
CA THR A 141 -6.36 3.50 -11.99
C THR A 141 -7.51 2.49 -11.91
N ARG A 142 -8.73 2.91 -12.28
CA ARG A 142 -9.94 2.07 -12.29
C ARG A 142 -9.90 0.99 -13.39
N LEU A 143 -9.34 1.31 -14.56
CA LEU A 143 -9.30 0.41 -15.72
C LEU A 143 -8.17 -0.62 -15.68
N MET A 144 -7.09 -0.34 -14.94
CA MET A 144 -5.89 -1.19 -14.92
C MET A 144 -5.49 -1.67 -13.51
N GLY A 145 -6.32 -1.35 -12.51
CA GLY A 145 -6.09 -1.70 -11.12
C GLY A 145 -4.75 -1.17 -10.59
N LEU A 146 -4.35 0.05 -10.95
CA LEU A 146 -3.05 0.60 -10.55
C LEU A 146 -2.98 0.86 -9.04
N ARG A 147 -1.80 0.70 -8.44
CA ARG A 147 -1.52 1.31 -7.11
C ARG A 147 -1.40 2.82 -7.28
N SER A 148 -1.67 3.58 -6.22
CA SER A 148 -1.59 5.06 -6.30
C SER A 148 -0.27 5.57 -6.85
N GLN A 149 0.86 4.98 -6.46
CA GLN A 149 2.17 5.39 -6.97
C GLN A 149 2.45 4.90 -8.41
N GLU A 150 1.84 3.78 -8.84
CA GLU A 150 1.87 3.33 -10.24
C GLU A 150 1.05 4.32 -11.10
N ALA A 151 -0.12 4.73 -10.63
CA ALA A 151 -0.98 5.71 -11.29
C ALA A 151 -0.31 7.09 -11.44
N VAL A 152 0.30 7.60 -10.36
CA VAL A 152 0.99 8.91 -10.40
C VAL A 152 2.20 8.92 -11.35
N GLN A 153 2.82 7.76 -11.61
CA GLN A 153 4.01 7.65 -12.46
C GLN A 153 3.73 6.99 -13.82
N CYS A 154 2.47 6.67 -14.16
CA CYS A 154 2.16 5.94 -15.38
C CYS A 154 2.45 6.73 -16.66
N CYS A 155 2.56 8.06 -16.57
CA CYS A 155 2.88 8.93 -17.71
C CYS A 155 4.13 8.48 -18.48
N ALA A 156 5.13 7.96 -17.76
CA ALA A 156 6.39 7.46 -18.35
C ALA A 156 6.22 6.17 -19.17
N SER A 157 5.06 5.51 -19.11
CA SER A 157 4.79 4.26 -19.85
C SER A 157 3.71 4.39 -20.91
N LEU A 158 3.05 5.56 -21.05
CA LEU A 158 1.88 5.71 -21.92
C LEU A 158 2.15 5.36 -23.39
N LYS A 159 3.27 5.83 -23.96
CA LYS A 159 3.64 5.53 -25.35
C LYS A 159 3.89 4.03 -25.57
N SER A 160 4.48 3.35 -24.58
CA SER A 160 4.65 1.89 -24.63
C SER A 160 3.31 1.16 -24.49
N TRP A 161 2.42 1.64 -23.62
CA TRP A 161 1.08 1.07 -23.47
C TRP A 161 0.25 1.23 -24.74
N GLN A 162 0.31 2.37 -25.40
CA GLN A 162 -0.38 2.61 -26.68
C GLN A 162 0.05 1.59 -27.74
N LYS A 163 1.36 1.29 -27.85
CA LYS A 163 1.86 0.24 -28.76
C LYS A 163 1.38 -1.15 -28.36
N GLN A 164 1.42 -1.48 -27.06
CA GLN A 164 0.97 -2.76 -26.54
C GLN A 164 -0.53 -3.00 -26.78
N LEU A 165 -1.36 -1.96 -26.72
CA LEU A 165 -2.81 -2.05 -26.98
C LEU A 165 -3.18 -2.42 -28.42
N ASN A 166 -2.25 -2.30 -29.37
CA ASN A 166 -2.47 -2.71 -30.75
C ASN A 166 -2.11 -4.19 -30.99
N GLN A 167 -1.61 -4.90 -29.97
CA GLN A 167 -1.33 -6.33 -30.06
C GLN A 167 -2.60 -7.15 -29.81
N PRO A 168 -2.73 -8.35 -30.40
CA PRO A 168 -3.74 -9.32 -29.99
C PRO A 168 -3.61 -9.63 -28.50
N GLU A 169 -4.74 -9.68 -27.78
CA GLU A 169 -4.78 -9.95 -26.34
C GLU A 169 -3.81 -9.11 -25.48
N PRO A 170 -3.96 -7.77 -25.47
CA PRO A 170 -2.94 -6.90 -24.93
C PRO A 170 -2.74 -7.09 -23.41
N LYS A 171 -1.47 -7.13 -23.00
CA LYS A 171 -1.04 -7.05 -21.59
C LYS A 171 -0.13 -5.85 -21.41
N LEU A 172 -0.45 -4.98 -20.45
CA LEU A 172 0.29 -3.75 -20.23
C LEU A 172 1.35 -3.92 -19.15
N HIS A 173 2.56 -3.44 -19.44
CA HIS A 173 3.69 -3.50 -18.52
C HIS A 173 3.68 -2.30 -17.56
N VAL A 174 3.45 -2.56 -16.27
CA VAL A 174 3.56 -1.56 -15.20
C VAL A 174 4.95 -1.66 -14.61
N VAL A 175 5.83 -0.73 -14.98
CA VAL A 175 7.26 -0.72 -14.58
C VAL A 175 7.56 0.30 -13.49
N PHE A 176 6.91 1.47 -13.52
CA PHE A 176 7.16 2.56 -12.56
C PHE A 176 6.17 2.55 -11.39
N GLY A 177 6.67 2.95 -10.21
CA GLY A 177 5.85 3.03 -8.99
C GLY A 177 5.42 1.71 -8.38
N THR A 178 5.94 0.60 -8.90
CA THR A 178 5.67 -0.74 -8.41
C THR A 178 6.27 -0.96 -7.02
N LYS A 179 5.61 -1.82 -6.24
CA LYS A 179 6.07 -2.11 -4.88
C LYS A 179 7.38 -2.89 -4.93
N GLY A 180 8.43 -2.32 -4.32
CA GLY A 180 9.76 -2.95 -4.28
C GLY A 180 10.49 -2.94 -5.62
N GLY A 181 10.07 -2.10 -6.57
CA GLY A 181 10.70 -1.98 -7.89
C GLY A 181 10.51 -3.20 -8.78
N ARG A 182 9.53 -4.06 -8.49
CA ARG A 182 9.25 -5.28 -9.25
C ARG A 182 8.19 -4.99 -10.32
N PRO A 183 8.54 -5.01 -11.62
CA PRO A 183 7.56 -4.86 -12.69
C PRO A 183 6.45 -5.89 -12.62
N ARG A 184 5.29 -5.55 -13.15
CA ARG A 184 4.17 -6.50 -13.36
C ARG A 184 3.54 -6.27 -14.72
N GLN A 185 2.95 -7.32 -15.27
CA GLN A 185 2.02 -7.20 -16.39
C GLN A 185 0.59 -7.17 -15.85
N THR A 186 -0.31 -6.51 -16.56
CA THR A 186 -1.73 -6.47 -16.21
C THR A 186 -2.56 -6.78 -17.44
N ARG A 187 -3.51 -7.71 -17.33
CA ARG A 187 -4.53 -7.95 -18.36
C ARG A 187 -5.37 -6.70 -18.59
N VAL A 188 -5.68 -6.43 -19.85
CA VAL A 188 -6.62 -5.39 -20.29
C VAL A 188 -8.01 -6.00 -20.41
N LEU A 189 -8.93 -5.59 -19.54
CA LEU A 189 -10.29 -6.14 -19.49
C LEU A 189 -11.21 -5.56 -20.58
N ASN A 190 -10.97 -4.29 -20.95
CA ASN A 190 -11.69 -3.59 -22.00
C ASN A 190 -10.69 -2.76 -22.82
N VAL A 191 -10.35 -3.25 -24.00
CA VAL A 191 -9.30 -2.66 -24.85
C VAL A 191 -9.67 -1.25 -25.29
N ASP A 192 -10.91 -1.04 -25.75
CA ASP A 192 -11.37 0.26 -26.24
C ASP A 192 -11.37 1.33 -25.15
N ALA A 193 -11.84 0.99 -23.95
CA ALA A 193 -11.86 1.91 -22.82
C ALA A 193 -10.45 2.29 -22.38
N VAL A 194 -9.52 1.32 -22.34
CA VAL A 194 -8.12 1.57 -21.99
C VAL A 194 -7.41 2.38 -23.07
N LYS A 195 -7.65 2.09 -24.36
CA LYS A 195 -7.09 2.86 -25.48
C LYS A 195 -7.51 4.31 -25.43
N LYS A 196 -8.81 4.59 -25.30
CA LYS A 196 -9.34 5.95 -25.12
C LYS A 196 -8.71 6.67 -23.92
N ALA A 197 -8.54 5.98 -22.79
CA ALA A 197 -7.93 6.56 -21.60
C ALA A 197 -6.43 6.83 -21.77
N VAL A 198 -5.70 5.95 -22.45
CA VAL A 198 -4.26 6.12 -22.73
C VAL A 198 -4.03 7.26 -23.72
N ASP A 199 -4.80 7.33 -24.80
CA ASP A 199 -4.68 8.41 -25.80
C ASP A 199 -4.95 9.77 -25.17
N LYS A 200 -6.04 9.91 -24.40
CA LYS A 200 -6.34 11.12 -23.62
C LYS A 200 -5.22 11.46 -22.62
N ALA A 201 -4.61 10.46 -21.99
CA ALA A 201 -3.51 10.67 -21.07
C ALA A 201 -2.24 11.17 -21.78
N ILE A 202 -1.97 10.70 -23.00
CA ILE A 202 -0.85 11.18 -23.82
C ILE A 202 -1.04 12.65 -24.16
N GLU A 203 -2.21 13.03 -24.66
CA GLU A 203 -2.55 14.43 -25.00
C GLU A 203 -2.33 15.37 -23.80
N ILE A 204 -2.88 15.01 -22.64
CA ILE A 204 -2.75 15.80 -21.41
C ILE A 204 -1.28 15.87 -20.94
N ALA A 205 -0.56 14.75 -21.02
CA ALA A 205 0.85 14.71 -20.61
C ALA A 205 1.71 15.60 -21.51
N GLU A 206 1.48 15.61 -22.83
CA GLU A 206 2.22 16.44 -23.78
C GLU A 206 2.01 17.94 -23.51
N GLN A 207 0.79 18.34 -23.17
CA GLN A 207 0.48 19.72 -22.75
C GLN A 207 1.12 20.14 -21.41
N ARG A 208 1.58 19.17 -20.61
CA ARG A 208 2.06 19.37 -19.23
C ARG A 208 3.51 18.88 -19.04
N GLY A 209 4.32 18.93 -20.10
CA GLY A 209 5.74 18.57 -20.02
C GLY A 209 5.99 17.12 -19.62
N GLY A 210 5.13 16.20 -20.06
CA GLY A 210 5.23 14.76 -19.80
C GLY A 210 4.59 14.29 -18.49
N ARG A 211 3.70 15.08 -17.86
CA ARG A 211 3.12 14.76 -16.54
C ARG A 211 1.60 14.82 -16.55
N LEU A 212 0.94 13.83 -15.94
CA LEU A 212 -0.50 13.90 -15.67
C LEU A 212 -0.79 14.79 -14.46
N ILE A 213 -0.06 14.57 -13.36
CA ILE A 213 -0.09 15.41 -12.18
C ILE A 213 1.17 16.28 -12.20
N ASP A 214 1.03 17.53 -12.64
CA ASP A 214 2.16 18.44 -12.76
C ASP A 214 2.56 19.02 -11.40
N LYS A 215 3.50 18.32 -10.76
CA LYS A 215 4.18 18.71 -9.54
C LYS A 215 5.68 18.44 -9.72
N PRO A 216 6.55 19.23 -9.06
CA PRO A 216 7.98 19.21 -9.39
C PRO A 216 8.71 17.95 -8.92
N ASP A 217 8.11 17.18 -8.00
CA ASP A 217 8.69 15.93 -7.51
C ASP A 217 7.60 14.90 -7.15
N LEU A 218 8.00 13.63 -7.08
CA LEU A 218 7.10 12.52 -6.76
C LEU A 218 6.41 12.67 -5.40
N LYS A 219 7.08 13.25 -4.40
CA LYS A 219 6.50 13.42 -3.06
C LYS A 219 5.33 14.40 -3.13
N ARG A 220 5.50 15.54 -3.82
CA ARG A 220 4.44 16.53 -4.05
C ARG A 220 3.33 15.99 -4.95
N ALA A 221 3.66 15.23 -6.00
CA ALA A 221 2.65 14.57 -6.84
C ALA A 221 1.80 13.57 -6.04
N MET A 222 2.43 12.76 -5.18
CA MET A 222 1.73 11.82 -4.30
C MET A 222 0.89 12.52 -3.23
N ASN A 223 1.35 13.67 -2.71
CA ASN A 223 0.56 14.48 -1.79
C ASN A 223 -0.65 15.10 -2.50
N TYR A 224 -0.45 15.62 -3.71
CA TYR A 224 -1.52 16.12 -4.56
C TYR A 224 -2.57 15.03 -4.81
N TRP A 225 -2.16 13.85 -5.28
CA TRP A 225 -3.06 12.70 -5.46
C TRP A 225 -3.88 12.40 -4.20
N ARG A 226 -3.23 12.25 -3.04
CA ARG A 226 -3.94 11.91 -1.79
C ARG A 226 -4.94 12.98 -1.37
N ALA A 227 -4.51 14.25 -1.37
CA ALA A 227 -5.36 15.36 -0.92
C ALA A 227 -6.57 15.54 -1.83
N HIS A 228 -6.35 15.53 -3.15
CA HIS A 228 -7.41 15.84 -4.11
C HIS A 228 -8.37 14.67 -4.30
N THR A 229 -7.89 13.43 -4.29
CA THR A 229 -8.80 12.28 -4.31
C THR A 229 -9.69 12.22 -3.06
N ALA A 230 -9.15 12.57 -1.88
CA ALA A 230 -9.95 12.71 -0.67
C ALA A 230 -10.97 13.85 -0.78
N HIS A 231 -10.56 15.02 -1.29
CA HIS A 231 -11.45 16.15 -1.54
C HIS A 231 -12.60 15.81 -2.50
N LEU A 232 -12.34 14.95 -3.49
CA LEU A 232 -13.36 14.47 -4.43
C LEU A 232 -14.31 13.40 -3.84
N GLY A 233 -14.07 12.94 -2.61
CA GLY A 233 -14.91 11.97 -1.90
C GLY A 233 -14.33 10.56 -1.77
N LEU A 234 -13.13 10.28 -2.29
CA LEU A 234 -12.46 8.99 -2.10
C LEU A 234 -11.82 8.92 -0.70
N THR A 235 -12.64 8.58 0.30
CA THR A 235 -12.25 8.46 1.71
C THR A 235 -12.80 7.16 2.32
N GLY A 236 -12.43 6.84 3.57
CA GLY A 236 -12.98 5.66 4.26
C GLY A 236 -12.73 4.34 3.52
N CYS A 237 -13.75 3.51 3.39
CA CYS A 237 -13.71 2.24 2.63
C CYS A 237 -13.52 2.47 1.11
N TYR A 238 -13.92 3.63 0.60
CA TYR A 238 -13.80 4.04 -0.80
C TYR A 238 -12.59 4.93 -1.10
N ALA A 239 -11.59 4.99 -0.20
CA ALA A 239 -10.31 5.66 -0.48
C ALA A 239 -9.65 5.11 -1.76
N PRO A 240 -8.73 5.83 -2.44
CA PRO A 240 -8.33 5.56 -3.83
C PRO A 240 -7.92 4.12 -4.20
N HIS A 241 -7.51 3.32 -3.22
CA HIS A 241 -7.22 1.91 -3.41
C HIS A 241 -8.48 1.07 -3.74
N SER A 242 -9.68 1.57 -3.48
CA SER A 242 -10.98 1.00 -3.84
C SER A 242 -11.16 0.84 -5.35
N LEU A 243 -10.57 1.72 -6.16
CA LEU A 243 -10.56 1.63 -7.64
C LEU A 243 -9.89 0.34 -8.10
N ARG A 244 -8.82 -0.04 -7.42
CA ARG A 244 -8.12 -1.30 -7.65
C ARG A 244 -8.89 -2.51 -7.14
N TYR A 245 -9.76 -2.32 -6.13
CA TYR A 245 -10.67 -3.38 -5.68
C TYR A 245 -11.76 -3.63 -6.71
N ALA A 246 -12.35 -2.58 -7.25
CA ALA A 246 -13.31 -2.69 -8.34
C ALA A 246 -12.67 -3.39 -9.55
N TRP A 247 -11.49 -2.96 -9.98
CA TRP A 247 -10.75 -3.65 -11.05
C TRP A 247 -10.50 -5.13 -10.75
N ALA A 248 -10.10 -5.49 -9.52
CA ALA A 248 -9.84 -6.88 -9.17
C ALA A 248 -11.10 -7.74 -9.20
N GLN A 249 -12.26 -7.18 -8.83
CA GLN A 249 -13.54 -7.88 -8.94
C GLN A 249 -13.97 -8.06 -10.39
N ASP A 250 -13.76 -7.04 -11.23
CA ASP A 250 -14.02 -7.13 -12.68
C ASP A 250 -13.12 -8.17 -13.33
N ALA A 251 -11.82 -8.20 -12.98
CA ALA A 251 -10.87 -9.16 -13.50
C ALA A 251 -11.21 -10.60 -13.06
N LEU A 252 -11.69 -10.80 -11.83
CA LEU A 252 -12.19 -12.11 -11.39
C LEU A 252 -13.35 -12.58 -12.26
N ARG A 253 -14.34 -11.72 -12.52
CA ARG A 253 -15.47 -12.05 -13.39
C ARG A 253 -15.00 -12.35 -14.82
N PHE A 254 -14.16 -11.48 -15.38
CA PHE A 254 -13.60 -11.64 -16.72
C PHE A 254 -12.94 -13.02 -16.92
N TYR A 255 -12.08 -13.47 -15.99
CA TYR A 255 -11.45 -14.77 -16.11
C TYR A 255 -12.46 -15.92 -15.94
N GLN A 256 -13.44 -15.80 -15.05
CA GLN A 256 -14.48 -16.82 -14.88
C GLN A 256 -15.39 -16.94 -16.11
N GLU A 257 -15.69 -15.83 -16.78
CA GLU A 257 -16.42 -15.77 -18.06
C GLU A 257 -15.56 -16.29 -19.23
N SER A 258 -14.25 -16.38 -19.04
CA SER A 258 -13.30 -16.96 -20.02
C SER A 258 -12.94 -18.42 -19.66
N ASP A 259 -13.87 -19.15 -19.03
CA ASP A 259 -13.77 -20.57 -18.66
C ASP A 259 -12.64 -20.96 -17.68
N PHE A 260 -11.99 -19.99 -17.02
CA PHE A 260 -11.03 -20.31 -15.95
C PHE A 260 -11.75 -20.72 -14.67
N THR A 261 -11.20 -21.73 -13.99
CA THR A 261 -11.70 -22.11 -12.66
C THR A 261 -11.55 -20.96 -11.67
N ARG A 262 -12.34 -20.99 -10.59
CA ARG A 262 -12.24 -20.01 -9.50
C ARG A 262 -10.82 -19.92 -8.91
N GLN A 263 -10.07 -21.02 -8.90
CA GLN A 263 -8.69 -21.06 -8.41
C GLN A 263 -7.72 -20.37 -9.39
N GLU A 264 -7.83 -20.68 -10.68
CA GLU A 264 -7.01 -20.06 -11.73
C GLU A 264 -7.27 -18.56 -11.85
N ALA A 265 -8.55 -18.15 -11.88
CA ALA A 265 -8.93 -16.74 -11.92
C ALA A 265 -8.27 -15.95 -10.77
N ARG A 266 -8.22 -16.52 -9.55
CA ARG A 266 -7.55 -15.87 -8.42
C ARG A 266 -6.04 -15.80 -8.59
N ALA A 267 -5.42 -16.84 -9.11
CA ALA A 267 -3.98 -16.86 -9.36
C ALA A 267 -3.60 -15.83 -10.44
N LEU A 268 -4.37 -15.77 -11.54
CA LEU A 268 -4.20 -14.80 -12.62
C LEU A 268 -4.40 -13.36 -12.14
N VAL A 269 -5.50 -13.06 -11.43
CA VAL A 269 -5.71 -11.73 -10.83
C VAL A 269 -4.60 -11.39 -9.84
N SER A 270 -4.11 -12.38 -9.08
CA SER A 270 -2.99 -12.17 -8.16
C SER A 270 -1.70 -11.80 -8.90
N MET A 271 -1.42 -12.44 -10.04
CA MET A 271 -0.30 -12.13 -10.93
C MET A 271 -0.47 -10.75 -11.57
N ASP A 272 -1.65 -10.44 -12.10
CA ASP A 272 -1.95 -9.13 -12.69
C ASP A 272 -1.77 -8.01 -11.66
N LEU A 273 -2.20 -8.21 -10.42
CA LEU A 273 -1.99 -7.28 -9.32
C LEU A 273 -0.51 -7.20 -8.86
N GLY A 274 0.38 -8.07 -9.33
CA GLY A 274 1.79 -8.13 -8.95
C GLY A 274 1.97 -8.61 -7.51
N HIS A 275 1.17 -9.59 -7.07
CA HIS A 275 1.34 -10.26 -5.78
C HIS A 275 2.04 -11.64 -5.90
N GLY A 276 2.15 -12.19 -7.11
CA GLY A 276 2.59 -13.56 -7.37
C GLY A 276 1.42 -14.55 -7.39
N ASP A 277 1.64 -15.75 -7.93
CA ASP A 277 0.66 -16.83 -8.11
C ASP A 277 0.19 -17.43 -6.77
N GLY A 278 1.10 -17.59 -5.81
CA GLY A 278 0.82 -18.14 -4.47
C GLY A 278 -0.07 -17.28 -3.55
N ARG A 279 -0.70 -16.22 -4.08
CA ARG A 279 -1.48 -15.24 -3.32
C ARG A 279 -2.96 -15.18 -3.74
N GLY A 280 -3.47 -16.18 -4.46
CA GLY A 280 -4.91 -16.27 -4.80
C GLY A 280 -5.86 -16.22 -3.59
N ARG A 281 -5.54 -16.89 -2.47
CA ARG A 281 -6.32 -16.77 -1.21
C ARG A 281 -6.33 -15.35 -0.62
N TYR A 282 -5.26 -14.59 -0.85
CA TYR A 282 -5.20 -13.18 -0.45
C TYR A 282 -6.09 -12.33 -1.34
N VAL A 283 -6.18 -12.65 -2.65
CA VAL A 283 -7.10 -11.98 -3.56
C VAL A 283 -8.54 -12.15 -3.09
N GLU A 284 -8.99 -13.37 -2.82
CA GLU A 284 -10.32 -13.63 -2.26
C GLU A 284 -10.53 -12.86 -0.95
N ARG A 285 -9.68 -13.07 0.05
CA ARG A 285 -9.90 -12.49 1.38
C ARG A 285 -9.98 -10.95 1.38
N VAL A 286 -9.25 -10.29 0.48
CA VAL A 286 -9.09 -8.84 0.50
C VAL A 286 -9.92 -8.15 -0.57
N TYR A 287 -9.91 -8.64 -1.80
CA TYR A 287 -10.51 -7.93 -2.94
C TYR A 287 -11.95 -8.38 -3.26
N SER A 288 -12.41 -9.54 -2.77
CA SER A 288 -13.80 -9.98 -2.99
C SER A 288 -14.76 -9.61 -1.85
N GLN A 289 -14.40 -8.64 -1.00
CA GLN A 289 -15.29 -8.12 0.03
C GLN A 289 -16.40 -7.28 -0.60
N LYS A 290 -17.65 -7.49 -0.14
CA LYS A 290 -18.82 -6.68 -0.47
C LYS A 290 -19.20 -5.80 0.74
N GLU A 291 -20.06 -4.80 0.56
CA GLU A 291 -20.79 -4.23 1.70
C GLU A 291 -21.69 -5.32 2.28
N ASP A 292 -21.70 -5.43 3.61
CA ASP A 292 -22.70 -6.20 4.35
C ASP A 292 -24.03 -5.43 4.34
#